data_AF-N9MC39-F1
#
_entry.id   AF-N9MC39-F1
#
_cell.length_a   1.000
_cell.length_b   1.000
_cell.length_c   1.000
_cell.angle_alpha   90.00
_cell.angle_beta   90.00
_cell.angle_gamma   90.00
#
_symmetry.space_group_name_H-M   'P 1'
#
loop_
_entity.id
_entity.type
_entity.pdbx_description
1 polymer ?
#
loop_
_entity_poly.entity_id
_entity_poly.type
_entity_poly.pdbx_seq_one_letter_code
_entity_poly.pdbx_strand_id
1 'polypeptide(L)'
;MDTITIFTLIISLMALLVTYAVFKSDQQPQIIVFALPHYGKQSFIQLHIKNIGKSIAYNVQISSDQPIPKRAFGIKKLNASKDYFDSGIFKHGVKVFPPNQSYIYDWGQYGGLREALDNNPITMKVTYWYQHPLNL
;
A
#
# COMPACT_ATOMS: atom_id res chain seq x y z
N MET A 1 20.43 -39.45 -28.18
CA MET A 1 19.76 -39.03 -26.95
C MET A 1 18.53 -39.88 -26.78
N ASP A 2 18.37 -40.49 -25.62
CA ASP A 2 17.24 -41.39 -25.38
C ASP A 2 15.95 -40.56 -25.24
N THR A 3 14.82 -41.08 -25.70
CA THR A 3 13.51 -40.41 -25.63
C THR A 3 13.18 -39.98 -24.20
N ILE A 4 13.54 -40.81 -23.22
CA ILE A 4 13.42 -40.52 -21.78
C ILE A 4 14.24 -39.28 -21.39
N THR A 5 15.45 -39.12 -21.94
CA THR A 5 16.31 -37.94 -21.68
C THR A 5 15.68 -36.66 -22.23
N ILE A 6 15.05 -36.72 -23.40
CA ILE A 6 14.35 -35.56 -23.99
C ILE A 6 13.15 -35.16 -23.14
N PHE A 7 12.32 -36.13 -22.72
CA PHE A 7 11.17 -35.86 -21.85
C PHE A 7 11.57 -35.29 -20.49
N THR A 8 12.60 -35.85 -19.85
CA THR A 8 13.10 -35.35 -18.56
C THR A 8 13.66 -33.93 -18.68
N LEU A 9 14.33 -33.58 -19.80
CA LEU A 9 14.79 -32.22 -20.07
C LEU A 9 13.61 -31.23 -20.17
N ILE A 10 12.56 -31.59 -20.90
CA ILE A 10 11.36 -30.75 -21.09
C ILE A 10 10.66 -30.53 -19.75
N ILE A 11 10.46 -31.58 -18.96
CA ILE A 11 9.82 -31.49 -17.64
C ILE A 11 10.64 -30.60 -16.72
N SER A 12 11.97 -30.76 -16.72
CA SER A 12 12.87 -29.93 -15.90
C SER A 12 12.81 -28.46 -16.29
N LEU A 13 12.77 -28.16 -17.60
CA LEU A 13 12.63 -26.80 -18.10
C LEU A 13 11.28 -26.19 -17.69
N MET A 14 10.19 -26.94 -17.77
CA MET A 14 8.87 -26.47 -17.33
C MET A 14 8.83 -26.21 -15.82
N ALA A 15 9.41 -27.10 -15.01
CA ALA A 15 9.52 -26.91 -13.56
C ALA A 15 10.32 -25.64 -13.21
N LEU A 16 11.42 -25.37 -13.94
CA LEU A 16 12.20 -24.15 -13.79
C LEU A 16 11.37 -22.90 -14.12
N LEU A 17 10.63 -22.91 -15.24
CA LEU A 17 9.78 -21.78 -15.65
C LEU A 17 8.67 -21.49 -14.64
N VAL A 18 8.00 -22.53 -14.13
CA VAL A 18 6.97 -22.38 -13.09
C VAL A 18 7.59 -21.82 -11.81
N THR A 19 8.72 -22.37 -11.38
CA THR A 19 9.43 -21.90 -10.18
C THR A 19 9.83 -20.43 -10.32
N TYR A 20 10.35 -20.03 -11.49
CA TYR A 20 10.68 -18.65 -11.80
C TYR A 20 9.47 -17.73 -11.76
N ALA A 21 8.33 -18.15 -12.34
CA ALA A 21 7.10 -17.37 -12.32
C ALA A 21 6.58 -17.14 -10.89
N VAL A 22 6.59 -18.19 -10.05
CA VAL A 22 6.19 -18.10 -8.64
C VAL A 22 7.13 -17.19 -7.87
N PHE A 23 8.45 -17.37 -8.03
CA PHE A 23 9.45 -16.51 -7.39
C PHE A 23 9.30 -15.05 -7.78
N LYS A 24 9.10 -14.77 -9.08
CA LYS A 24 8.88 -13.43 -9.62
C LYS A 24 7.62 -12.77 -9.06
N SER A 25 6.54 -13.53 -8.87
CA SER A 25 5.31 -13.02 -8.26
C SER A 25 5.51 -12.69 -6.77
N ASP A 26 6.18 -13.58 -6.02
CA ASP A 26 6.39 -13.44 -4.58
C ASP A 26 7.32 -12.28 -4.20
N GLN A 27 8.23 -11.89 -5.10
CA GLN A 27 9.18 -10.79 -4.90
C GLN A 27 8.58 -9.41 -5.22
N GLN A 28 7.30 -9.30 -5.58
CA GLN A 28 6.71 -7.99 -5.90
C GLN A 28 6.47 -7.15 -4.63
N PRO A 29 6.70 -5.82 -4.68
CA PRO A 29 6.28 -4.96 -3.59
C PRO A 29 4.76 -4.85 -3.62
N GLN A 30 4.15 -4.71 -2.45
CA GLN A 30 2.72 -4.59 -2.33
C GLN A 30 2.42 -3.53 -1.28
N ILE A 31 2.00 -2.36 -1.76
CA ILE A 31 1.66 -1.24 -0.88
C ILE A 31 0.16 -1.24 -0.66
N ILE A 32 -0.23 -1.23 0.61
CA ILE A 32 -1.62 -1.14 1.05
C ILE A 32 -1.83 0.14 1.86
N VAL A 33 -3.00 0.76 1.70
CA VAL A 33 -3.46 1.87 2.51
C VAL A 33 -4.74 1.46 3.20
N PHE A 34 -4.78 1.56 4.53
CA PHE A 34 -5.91 1.07 5.31
C PHE A 34 -6.06 1.86 6.62
N ALA A 35 -7.28 1.88 7.15
CA ALA A 35 -7.59 2.54 8.42
C ALA A 35 -7.71 1.50 9.54
N LEU A 36 -7.13 1.78 10.71
CA LEU A 36 -7.26 0.95 11.91
C LEU A 36 -7.64 1.81 13.12
N PRO A 37 -8.39 1.27 14.09
CA PRO A 37 -8.56 1.92 15.38
C PRO A 37 -7.22 2.05 16.12
N HIS A 38 -7.02 3.15 16.82
CA HIS A 38 -5.84 3.37 17.65
C HIS A 38 -6.00 2.62 18.98
N TYR A 39 -5.24 1.54 19.21
CA TYR A 39 -5.37 0.73 20.43
C TYR A 39 -5.07 1.47 21.74
N GLY A 40 -4.21 2.51 21.71
CA GLY A 40 -3.91 3.34 22.88
C GLY A 40 -4.76 4.60 23.09
N LYS A 41 -5.68 4.96 22.18
CA LYS A 41 -6.47 6.21 22.25
C LYS A 41 -7.91 5.91 21.84
N GLN A 42 -8.83 6.02 22.78
CA GLN A 42 -10.23 5.67 22.55
C GLN A 42 -10.84 6.50 21.42
N SER A 43 -11.51 5.82 20.49
CA SER A 43 -12.22 6.39 19.33
C SER A 43 -11.34 7.02 18.24
N PHE A 44 -10.01 7.00 18.38
CA PHE A 44 -9.11 7.48 17.33
C PHE A 44 -8.95 6.43 16.25
N ILE A 45 -8.84 6.90 15.01
CA ILE A 45 -8.61 6.09 13.83
C ILE A 45 -7.28 6.55 13.22
N GLN A 46 -6.42 5.58 12.91
CA GLN A 46 -5.14 5.78 12.26
C GLN A 46 -5.23 5.37 10.80
N LEU A 47 -4.56 6.13 9.94
CA LEU A 47 -4.36 5.80 8.54
C LEU A 47 -2.95 5.23 8.38
N HIS A 48 -2.89 3.98 7.92
CA HIS A 48 -1.67 3.22 7.73
C HIS A 48 -1.39 3.10 6.24
N ILE A 49 -0.16 3.39 5.85
CA ILE A 49 0.40 3.01 4.55
C ILE A 49 1.52 2.03 4.83
N LYS A 50 1.44 0.82 4.28
CA LYS A 50 2.44 -0.23 4.53
C LYS A 50 2.84 -0.93 3.25
N ASN A 51 4.14 -1.16 3.08
CA ASN A 51 4.62 -2.12 2.11
C ASN A 51 4.65 -3.52 2.76
N ILE A 52 3.69 -4.37 2.38
CA ILE A 52 3.60 -5.78 2.84
C ILE A 52 4.28 -6.75 1.87
N GLY A 53 4.78 -6.26 0.74
CA GLY A 53 5.55 -7.07 -0.21
C GLY A 53 6.98 -7.33 0.28
N LYS A 54 7.69 -8.16 -0.46
CA LYS A 54 9.05 -8.62 -0.09
C LYS A 54 10.17 -7.77 -0.69
N SER A 55 9.86 -6.78 -1.51
CA SER A 55 10.84 -5.91 -2.17
C SER A 55 10.55 -4.43 -1.99
N ILE A 56 11.49 -3.61 -2.49
CA ILE A 56 11.46 -2.16 -2.41
C ILE A 56 10.55 -1.62 -3.52
N ALA A 57 9.61 -0.75 -3.13
CA ALA A 57 8.87 0.09 -4.08
C ALA A 57 9.56 1.44 -4.25
N TYR A 58 9.75 1.86 -5.49
CA TYR A 58 10.39 3.12 -5.86
C TYR A 58 9.37 4.13 -6.37
N ASN A 59 9.63 5.41 -6.10
CA ASN A 59 8.80 6.55 -6.52
C ASN A 59 7.31 6.30 -6.28
N VAL A 60 6.98 5.95 -5.04
CA VAL A 60 5.62 5.69 -4.59
C VAL A 60 4.84 7.00 -4.60
N GLN A 61 3.72 7.02 -5.29
CA GLN A 61 2.76 8.13 -5.28
C GLN A 61 1.38 7.62 -4.89
N ILE A 62 0.67 8.42 -4.11
CA ILE A 62 -0.69 8.14 -3.68
C ILE A 62 -1.58 9.24 -4.23
N SER A 63 -2.59 8.86 -5.00
CA SER A 63 -3.62 9.75 -5.52
C SER A 63 -4.98 9.32 -4.97
N SER A 64 -5.86 10.27 -4.72
CA SER A 64 -7.24 10.01 -4.29
C SER A 64 -8.25 10.74 -5.16
N ASP A 65 -9.48 10.22 -5.17
CA ASP A 65 -10.64 10.84 -5.84
C ASP A 65 -11.11 12.13 -5.17
N GLN A 66 -10.87 12.28 -3.87
CA GLN A 66 -11.15 13.48 -3.08
C GLN A 66 -9.98 13.83 -2.14
N PRO A 67 -9.88 15.08 -1.64
CA PRO A 67 -8.82 15.48 -0.72
C PRO A 67 -8.80 14.63 0.55
N ILE A 68 -7.62 14.14 0.95
CA ILE A 68 -7.47 13.26 2.12
C ILE A 68 -7.54 14.12 3.38
N PRO A 69 -8.55 13.95 4.24
CA PRO A 69 -8.69 14.78 5.43
C PRO A 69 -7.58 14.48 6.43
N LYS A 70 -7.12 15.52 7.11
CA LYS A 70 -6.06 15.48 8.10
C LYS A 70 -6.63 15.86 9.45
N ARG A 71 -6.33 15.06 10.48
CA ARG A 71 -6.73 15.35 11.88
C ARG A 71 -8.23 15.64 12.04
N ALA A 72 -9.08 14.86 11.36
CA ALA A 72 -10.53 15.01 11.38
C ALA A 72 -11.11 14.48 12.71
N PHE A 73 -10.84 15.20 13.81
CA PHE A 73 -11.27 14.84 15.15
C PHE A 73 -12.67 15.35 15.46
N GLY A 74 -13.43 14.57 16.21
CA GLY A 74 -14.84 14.83 16.48
C GLY A 74 -15.65 13.55 16.67
N ILE A 75 -16.35 13.43 17.80
CA ILE A 75 -17.15 12.23 18.10
C ILE A 75 -18.46 12.20 17.29
N LYS A 76 -19.17 13.33 17.21
CA LYS A 76 -20.43 13.47 16.46
C LYS A 76 -20.26 14.18 15.11
N LYS A 77 -19.38 15.18 15.09
CA LYS A 77 -19.10 16.11 13.98
C LYS A 77 -17.69 16.68 14.15
N LEU A 78 -17.12 17.31 13.13
CA LEU A 78 -15.79 17.93 13.19
C LEU A 78 -15.73 18.95 14.33
N ASN A 79 -14.64 18.92 15.10
CA ASN A 79 -14.37 19.90 16.16
C ASN A 79 -13.77 21.21 15.59
N ALA A 80 -13.19 21.16 14.40
CA ALA A 80 -12.48 22.28 13.77
C ALA A 80 -12.92 22.44 12.31
N SER A 81 -12.29 23.37 11.57
CA SER A 81 -12.46 23.44 10.12
C SER A 81 -11.89 22.19 9.44
N LYS A 82 -12.43 21.82 8.29
CA LYS A 82 -11.85 20.77 7.44
C LYS A 82 -10.41 21.16 7.08
N ASP A 83 -9.50 20.22 7.29
CA ASP A 83 -8.08 20.32 6.94
C ASP A 83 -7.68 19.06 6.16
N TYR A 84 -6.66 19.18 5.31
CA TYR A 84 -6.25 18.15 4.37
C TYR A 84 -4.75 17.91 4.41
N PHE A 85 -4.31 16.74 3.98
CA PHE A 85 -2.88 16.48 3.81
C PHE A 85 -2.33 17.29 2.63
N ASP A 86 -1.50 18.28 2.96
CA ASP A 86 -0.79 19.16 2.03
C ASP A 86 0.70 18.82 1.88
N SER A 87 1.17 17.82 2.62
CA SER A 87 2.58 17.48 2.80
C SER A 87 2.78 15.99 3.04
N GLY A 88 4.04 15.53 2.99
CA GLY A 88 4.41 14.13 3.21
C GLY A 88 4.05 13.20 2.03
N ILE A 89 3.81 11.92 2.33
CA ILE A 89 3.60 10.86 1.32
C ILE A 89 2.37 11.12 0.43
N PHE A 90 1.35 11.79 0.94
CA PHE A 90 0.13 12.10 0.19
C PHE A 90 0.29 13.23 -0.81
N LYS A 91 1.31 14.09 -0.67
CA LYS A 91 1.58 15.20 -1.60
C LYS A 91 2.79 14.94 -2.50
N HIS A 92 3.89 14.50 -1.90
CA HIS A 92 5.18 14.37 -2.59
C HIS A 92 5.54 12.92 -2.89
N GLY A 93 4.79 11.95 -2.36
CA GLY A 93 5.16 10.55 -2.44
C GLY A 93 6.43 10.24 -1.64
N VAL A 94 7.01 9.08 -1.91
CA VAL A 94 8.26 8.60 -1.30
C VAL A 94 9.14 7.97 -2.37
N LYS A 95 10.41 8.37 -2.42
CA LYS A 95 11.37 7.85 -3.42
C LYS A 95 11.66 6.36 -3.25
N VAL A 96 11.79 5.91 -2.00
CA VAL A 96 12.16 4.53 -1.66
C VAL A 96 11.27 4.07 -0.51
N PHE A 97 10.49 3.01 -0.72
CA PHE A 97 9.63 2.42 0.29
C PHE A 97 10.00 0.94 0.51
N PRO A 98 10.91 0.67 1.46
CA PRO A 98 11.36 -0.66 1.82
C PRO A 98 10.23 -1.62 2.22
N PRO A 99 10.44 -2.95 2.08
CA PRO A 99 9.51 -3.94 2.58
C PRO A 99 9.36 -3.82 4.11
N ASN A 100 8.17 -4.14 4.61
CA ASN A 100 7.78 -4.07 6.04
C ASN A 100 7.80 -2.68 6.69
N GLN A 101 8.17 -1.63 5.96
CA GLN A 101 8.07 -0.26 6.47
C GLN A 101 6.60 0.22 6.43
N SER A 102 6.24 1.06 7.40
CA SER A 102 4.93 1.71 7.45
C SER A 102 5.04 3.19 7.77
N TYR A 103 4.06 3.95 7.25
CA TYR A 103 3.75 5.31 7.67
C TYR A 103 2.40 5.27 8.38
N ILE A 104 2.35 5.83 9.58
CA ILE A 104 1.16 5.81 10.44
C ILE A 104 0.81 7.25 10.77
N TYR A 105 -0.42 7.64 10.46
CA TYR A 105 -0.94 8.97 10.75
C TYR A 105 -2.19 8.86 11.63
N ASP A 106 -2.29 9.72 12.64
CA ASP A 106 -3.55 9.91 13.36
C ASP A 106 -4.54 10.64 12.42
N TRP A 107 -5.49 9.88 11.88
CA TRP A 107 -6.36 10.34 10.79
C TRP A 107 -7.52 11.19 11.33
N GLY A 108 -8.14 10.73 12.41
CA GLY A 108 -9.28 11.41 13.01
C GLY A 108 -10.08 10.53 13.95
N GLN A 109 -11.34 10.92 14.18
CA GLN A 109 -12.35 10.11 14.85
C GLN A 109 -13.50 9.88 13.88
N TYR A 110 -14.35 8.87 14.14
CA TYR A 110 -15.42 8.48 13.21
C TYR A 110 -16.33 9.64 12.80
N GLY A 111 -16.89 10.39 13.76
CA GLY A 111 -17.81 11.50 13.45
C GLY A 111 -17.15 12.61 12.63
N GLY A 112 -15.92 12.98 12.96
CA GLY A 112 -15.13 13.94 12.21
C GLY A 112 -14.79 13.44 10.81
N LEU A 113 -14.27 12.22 10.66
CA LEU A 113 -13.94 11.65 9.35
C LEU A 113 -15.16 11.56 8.44
N ARG A 114 -16.31 11.18 9.00
CA ARG A 114 -17.55 11.06 8.26
C ARG A 114 -18.00 12.40 7.66
N GLU A 115 -17.89 13.49 8.41
CA GLU A 115 -18.20 14.85 7.92
C GLU A 115 -17.12 15.40 7.00
N ALA A 116 -15.84 15.13 7.27
CA ALA A 116 -14.74 15.57 6.42
C ALA A 116 -14.78 14.96 5.02
N LEU A 117 -15.25 13.71 4.93
CA LEU A 117 -15.44 12.95 3.69
C LEU A 117 -16.84 13.13 3.08
N ASP A 118 -17.67 14.02 3.64
CA ASP A 118 -19.02 14.30 3.15
C ASP A 118 -19.90 13.04 3.04
N ASN A 119 -19.77 12.11 4.00
CA ASN A 119 -20.39 10.78 4.02
C ASN A 119 -20.04 9.87 2.83
N ASN A 120 -19.05 10.21 2.00
CA ASN A 120 -18.63 9.42 0.85
C ASN A 120 -17.40 8.58 1.14
N PRO A 121 -17.28 7.37 0.55
CA PRO A 121 -16.03 6.62 0.61
C PRO A 121 -14.91 7.38 -0.10
N ILE A 122 -13.68 7.17 0.34
CA ILE A 122 -12.48 7.69 -0.33
C ILE A 122 -11.78 6.55 -1.06
N THR A 123 -11.48 6.75 -2.33
CA THR A 123 -10.74 5.80 -3.16
C THR A 123 -9.30 6.28 -3.29
N MET A 124 -8.35 5.45 -2.86
CA MET A 124 -6.93 5.73 -2.99
C MET A 124 -6.28 4.79 -4.00
N LYS A 125 -5.56 5.38 -4.95
CA LYS A 125 -4.74 4.66 -5.93
C LYS A 125 -3.28 4.90 -5.59
N VAL A 126 -2.54 3.80 -5.45
CA VAL A 126 -1.09 3.82 -5.21
C VAL A 126 -0.40 3.42 -6.51
N THR A 127 0.55 4.23 -6.96
CA THR A 127 1.43 3.93 -8.09
C THR A 127 2.87 3.85 -7.60
N TYR A 128 3.62 2.92 -8.17
CA TYR A 128 5.03 2.72 -7.80
C TYR A 128 5.75 1.97 -8.92
N TRP A 129 7.07 2.06 -8.88
CA TRP A 129 7.99 1.30 -9.72
C TRP A 129 8.69 0.26 -8.88
N TYR A 130 9.10 -0.84 -9.49
CA TYR A 130 9.93 -1.81 -8.80
C TYR A 130 10.86 -2.49 -9.79
N GLN A 131 11.99 -2.96 -9.28
CA GLN A 131 12.99 -3.65 -10.07
C GLN A 131 13.00 -5.11 -9.66
N HIS A 132 12.83 -6.00 -10.64
CA HIS A 132 13.01 -7.42 -10.39
C HIS A 132 14.50 -7.71 -10.21
N PRO A 133 14.89 -8.51 -9.20
CA PRO A 133 16.29 -8.89 -9.01
C PRO A 133 16.82 -9.76 -10.17
N LEU A 134 15.92 -10.40 -10.93
CA LEU A 134 16.25 -11.24 -12.08
C LEU A 134 15.57 -10.66 -13.32
N ASN A 135 16.37 -10.15 -14.27
CA ASN A 135 15.96 -9.85 -15.64
C ASN A 135 16.48 -10.98 -16.54
N LEU A 136 15.80 -12.13 -16.49
CA LEU A 136 15.95 -13.20 -17.47
C LEU A 136 15.00 -12.95 -18.64
#